data_AF-A0A6L6E3E6-F1
#
_entry.id   AF-A0A6L6E3E6-F1
#
_cell.length_a   1.000
_cell.length_b   1.000
_cell.length_c   1.000
_cell.angle_alpha   90.00
_cell.angle_beta   90.00
_cell.angle_gamma   90.00
#
_symmetry.space_group_name_H-M   'P 1'
#
loop_
_entity.id
_entity.type
_entity.pdbx_description
1 polymer ?
#
loop_
_entity_poly.entity_id
_entity_poly.type
_entity_poly.pdbx_seq_one_letter_code
_entity_poly.pdbx_strand_id
1 'polypeptide(L)'
;MTATEGFKRHGDHSYVATFADSEKEVLLNLCEQIIELLAERHDHGHDDPLAAMVGITSHDSPPEDEVLHRLLPNAYADQVDASEFRRYTEATLRQKKQAHAISMRIHLKSSDDGVIDLDHDNANAWLGA
;
A
#
# COMPACT_ATOMS: atom_id res chain seq x y z
N MET A 1 27.87 5.65 14.66
CA MET A 1 27.43 5.33 13.29
C MET A 1 26.84 3.94 13.35
N THR A 2 25.55 3.84 13.64
CA THR A 2 24.82 2.57 13.58
C THR A 2 24.70 2.18 12.12
N ALA A 3 25.18 0.99 11.77
CA ALA A 3 25.05 0.47 10.42
C ALA A 3 23.57 0.22 10.16
N THR A 4 22.95 1.01 9.28
CA THR A 4 21.61 0.72 8.75
C THR A 4 21.74 -0.50 7.84
N GLU A 5 21.56 -1.68 8.40
CA GLU A 5 21.51 -2.92 7.62
C GLU A 5 20.09 -3.12 7.12
N GLY A 6 19.74 -2.50 5.97
CA GLY A 6 18.41 -2.63 5.37
C GLY A 6 18.09 -4.08 4.93
N PHE A 7 17.49 -4.26 3.75
CA PHE A 7 17.11 -5.60 3.29
C PHE A 7 18.32 -6.43 2.86
N LYS A 8 18.44 -7.64 3.42
CA LYS A 8 19.43 -8.65 3.03
C LYS A 8 18.73 -9.97 2.71
N ARG A 9 19.18 -10.65 1.66
CA ARG A 9 18.72 -12.02 1.36
C ARG A 9 19.24 -12.97 2.44
N HIS A 10 18.36 -13.80 2.99
CA HIS A 10 18.68 -14.84 3.95
C HIS A 10 18.16 -16.17 3.41
N GLY A 11 19.02 -17.13 3.10
CA GLY A 11 18.60 -18.37 2.43
C GLY A 11 18.07 -18.16 1.01
N ASP A 12 17.28 -19.12 0.51
CA ASP A 12 16.85 -19.10 -0.89
C ASP A 12 15.63 -18.21 -1.18
N HIS A 13 14.69 -18.12 -0.23
CA HIS A 13 13.39 -17.46 -0.39
C HIS A 13 13.00 -16.55 0.79
N SER A 14 13.95 -16.18 1.64
CA SER A 14 13.71 -15.28 2.77
C SER A 14 14.63 -14.06 2.73
N TYR A 15 14.18 -13.01 3.41
CA TYR A 15 14.84 -11.73 3.51
C TYR A 15 14.80 -11.28 4.96
N VAL A 16 15.90 -10.71 5.43
CA VAL A 16 15.96 -10.08 6.75
C VAL A 16 16.11 -8.58 6.52
N ALA A 17 15.26 -7.80 7.16
CA ALA A 17 15.36 -6.35 7.22
C ALA A 17 15.70 -5.94 8.65
N THR A 18 16.68 -5.06 8.82
CA THR A 18 17.02 -4.50 10.13
C THR A 18 16.80 -3.00 10.12
N PHE A 19 16.02 -2.53 11.09
CA PHE A 19 15.69 -1.11 11.25
C PHE A 19 16.07 -0.64 12.65
N ALA A 20 16.64 0.56 12.75
CA ALA A 20 16.78 1.23 14.03
C ALA A 20 15.41 1.62 14.59
N ASP A 21 15.30 1.82 15.91
CA ASP A 21 14.04 2.21 16.56
C ASP A 21 13.43 3.47 15.93
N SER A 22 14.25 4.47 15.63
CA SER A 22 13.81 5.70 14.95
C SER A 22 13.27 5.45 13.54
N GLU A 23 13.85 4.50 12.80
CA GLU A 23 13.37 4.15 11.46
C GLU A 23 12.03 3.41 11.55
N LYS A 24 11.87 2.52 12.54
CA LYS A 24 10.60 1.83 12.80
C LYS A 24 9.50 2.82 13.13
N GLU A 25 9.75 3.79 14.00
CA GLU A 25 8.77 4.82 14.36
C GLU A 25 8.30 5.61 13.13
N VAL A 26 9.23 6.02 12.26
CA VAL A 26 8.91 6.71 11.00
C VAL A 26 8.08 5.83 10.08
N LEU A 27 8.48 4.57 9.87
CA LEU A 27 7.76 3.65 9.00
C LEU A 27 6.37 3.30 9.55
N LEU A 28 6.22 3.14 10.87
CA LEU A 28 4.94 2.91 11.53
C LEU A 28 3.99 4.09 11.31
N ASN A 29 4.49 5.31 11.49
CA ASN A 29 3.71 6.53 11.28
C ASN A 29 3.31 6.69 9.81
N LEU A 30 4.22 6.40 8.87
CA LEU A 30 3.92 6.41 7.43
C LEU A 30 2.85 5.37 7.07
N CYS A 31 2.98 4.14 7.57
CA CYS A 31 1.98 3.09 7.30
C CYS A 31 0.61 3.49 7.82
N GLU A 32 0.53 4.10 9.00
CA GLU A 32 -0.72 4.60 9.58
C GLU A 32 -1.36 5.68 8.70
N GLN A 33 -0.58 6.68 8.28
CA GLN A 33 -1.07 7.71 7.36
C GLN A 33 -1.58 7.12 6.03
N ILE A 34 -0.86 6.16 5.44
CA ILE A 34 -1.29 5.51 4.19
C ILE A 34 -2.60 4.74 4.39
N ILE A 35 -2.73 4.00 5.50
CA ILE A 35 -3.94 3.22 5.81
C ILE A 35 -5.15 4.14 5.96
N GLU A 36 -4.99 5.25 6.69
CA GLU A 36 -6.04 6.25 6.91
C GLU A 36 -6.42 6.94 5.60
N LEU A 37 -5.44 7.44 4.86
CA LEU A 37 -5.64 8.14 3.59
C LEU A 37 -6.37 7.26 2.55
N LEU A 38 -6.00 5.97 2.46
CA LEU A 38 -6.67 5.02 1.57
C LEU A 38 -8.06 4.61 2.08
N ALA A 39 -8.33 4.72 3.39
CA ALA A 39 -9.65 4.45 3.97
C ALA A 39 -10.63 5.63 3.76
N GLU A 40 -10.15 6.86 3.85
CA GLU A 40 -10.92 8.10 3.65
C GLU A 40 -11.41 8.26 2.21
N ARG A 41 -10.64 7.76 1.24
CA ARG A 41 -11.10 7.61 -0.14
C ARG A 41 -12.11 6.47 -0.23
N HIS A 42 -13.18 6.53 0.54
CA HIS A 42 -14.27 5.56 0.53
C HIS A 42 -15.17 5.82 -0.68
N ASP A 43 -15.56 4.76 -1.36
CA ASP A 43 -16.60 4.89 -2.39
C ASP A 43 -17.87 5.40 -1.70
N HIS A 44 -18.35 6.57 -2.10
CA HIS A 44 -19.79 6.76 -2.14
C HIS A 44 -20.26 5.71 -3.15
N GLY A 45 -20.65 4.54 -2.63
CA GLY A 45 -20.87 3.32 -3.39
C GLY A 45 -21.68 3.61 -4.65
N HIS A 46 -21.36 2.91 -5.74
CA HIS A 46 -22.17 3.04 -6.94
C HIS A 46 -23.64 2.80 -6.60
N ASP A 47 -24.55 3.63 -7.14
CA ASP A 47 -25.98 3.53 -6.84
C ASP A 47 -26.56 2.14 -7.20
N ASP A 48 -25.87 1.39 -8.07
CA ASP A 48 -26.15 -0.01 -8.37
C ASP A 48 -25.44 -0.98 -7.40
N PRO A 49 -26.19 -1.74 -6.59
CA PRO A 49 -25.64 -2.74 -5.67
C PRO A 49 -24.79 -3.83 -6.34
N LEU A 50 -25.06 -4.19 -7.60
CA LEU A 50 -24.28 -5.20 -8.31
C LEU A 50 -22.91 -4.67 -8.70
N ALA A 51 -22.85 -3.43 -9.19
CA ALA A 51 -21.59 -2.77 -9.50
C ALA A 51 -20.72 -2.57 -8.25
N ALA A 52 -21.33 -2.18 -7.12
CA ALA A 52 -20.64 -2.08 -5.85
C ALA A 52 -20.06 -3.43 -5.40
N MET A 53 -20.80 -4.53 -5.61
CA MET A 53 -20.36 -5.88 -5.26
C MET A 53 -19.13 -6.34 -6.05
N VAL A 54 -19.01 -5.91 -7.31
CA VAL A 54 -17.84 -6.24 -8.15
C VAL A 54 -16.71 -5.21 -8.06
N GLY A 55 -16.84 -4.20 -7.19
CA GLY A 55 -15.82 -3.18 -6.99
C GLY A 55 -15.74 -2.11 -8.09
N ILE A 56 -16.80 -1.95 -8.89
CA ILE A 56 -16.91 -0.85 -9.85
C ILE A 56 -17.20 0.43 -9.06
N THR A 57 -16.30 1.40 -9.18
CA THR A 57 -16.43 2.68 -8.48
C THR A 57 -17.13 3.71 -9.36
N SER A 58 -17.56 4.82 -8.74
CA SER A 58 -18.02 6.02 -9.46
C SER A 58 -16.87 7.02 -9.70
N HIS A 59 -15.63 6.66 -9.35
CA HIS A 59 -14.47 7.53 -9.44
C HIS A 59 -13.97 7.64 -10.88
N ASP A 60 -14.46 8.64 -11.60
CA ASP A 60 -14.04 8.98 -12.97
C ASP A 60 -12.86 9.96 -13.01
N SER A 61 -12.62 10.68 -11.91
CA SER A 61 -11.60 11.70 -11.77
C SER A 61 -10.40 11.22 -10.93
N PRO A 62 -9.17 11.72 -11.21
CA PRO A 62 -8.02 11.47 -10.36
C PRO A 62 -8.26 12.03 -8.95
N PRO A 63 -7.62 11.49 -7.91
CA PRO A 63 -7.66 12.10 -6.58
C PRO A 63 -7.05 13.51 -6.62
N GLU A 64 -7.70 14.45 -5.93
CA GLU A 64 -7.18 15.83 -5.79
C GLU A 64 -5.94 15.90 -4.89
N ASP A 65 -5.82 14.96 -3.95
CA ASP A 65 -4.67 14.84 -3.06
C ASP A 65 -3.44 14.27 -3.82
N GLU A 66 -2.32 14.96 -3.72
CA GLU A 66 -1.09 14.62 -4.43
C GLU A 66 -0.48 13.28 -3.97
N VAL A 67 -0.62 12.93 -2.69
CA VAL A 67 -0.15 11.65 -2.14
C VAL A 67 -1.02 10.52 -2.67
N LEU A 68 -2.34 10.69 -2.69
CA LEU A 68 -3.24 9.71 -3.31
C LEU A 68 -2.97 9.55 -4.81
N HIS A 69 -2.65 10.63 -5.52
CA HIS A 69 -2.28 10.55 -6.94
C HIS A 69 -0.97 9.77 -7.16
N ARG A 70 -0.01 9.86 -6.22
CA ARG A 70 1.21 9.06 -6.25
C ARG A 70 0.94 7.58 -5.92
N LEU A 71 0.04 7.30 -4.99
CA LEU A 71 -0.34 5.93 -4.61
C LEU A 71 -1.22 5.24 -5.65
N LEU A 72 -2.06 6.02 -6.35
CA LEU A 72 -3.05 5.57 -7.32
C LEU A 72 -2.86 6.31 -8.66
N PRO A 73 -1.76 6.02 -9.38
CA PRO A 73 -1.41 6.72 -10.60
C PRO A 73 -2.31 6.36 -11.79
N ASN A 74 -2.35 7.22 -12.80
CA ASN A 74 -3.02 6.93 -14.07
C ASN A 74 -2.32 5.78 -14.80
N ALA A 75 -3.10 4.79 -15.25
CA ALA A 75 -2.58 3.69 -16.08
C ALA A 75 -2.26 4.14 -17.52
N TYR A 76 -2.92 5.19 -18.00
CA TYR A 76 -2.80 5.71 -19.36
C TYR A 76 -2.57 7.22 -19.36
N ALA A 77 -1.93 7.72 -20.43
CA ALA A 77 -1.73 9.15 -20.63
C ALA A 77 -3.03 9.85 -21.08
N ASP A 78 -3.89 9.12 -21.80
CA ASP A 78 -5.21 9.59 -22.18
C ASP A 78 -6.15 9.61 -20.97
N GLN A 79 -6.86 10.72 -20.76
CA GLN A 79 -7.69 10.90 -19.57
C GLN A 79 -8.97 10.07 -19.61
N VAL A 80 -9.54 9.82 -20.79
CA VAL A 80 -10.77 9.02 -20.95
C VAL A 80 -10.45 7.57 -20.63
N ASP A 81 -9.38 7.03 -21.24
CA ASP A 81 -8.94 5.67 -20.99
C ASP A 81 -8.49 5.48 -19.53
N ALA A 82 -7.80 6.47 -18.94
CA ALA A 82 -7.40 6.43 -17.54
C ALA A 82 -8.61 6.46 -16.58
N SER A 83 -9.65 7.23 -16.92
CA SER A 83 -10.90 7.30 -16.16
C SER A 83 -11.64 5.95 -16.16
N GLU A 84 -11.78 5.34 -17.35
CA GLU A 84 -12.42 4.04 -17.48
C GLU A 84 -11.65 2.96 -16.72
N PHE A 85 -10.32 2.93 -16.83
CA PHE A 85 -9.49 1.98 -16.12
C PHE A 85 -9.57 2.13 -14.60
N ARG A 86 -9.60 3.37 -14.08
CA ARG A 86 -9.80 3.65 -12.64
C ARG A 86 -11.10 3.04 -12.14
N ARG A 87 -12.19 3.25 -12.89
CA ARG A 87 -13.53 2.79 -12.53
C ARG A 87 -13.56 1.28 -12.22
N TYR A 88 -12.77 0.50 -12.95
CA TYR A 88 -12.77 -0.97 -12.85
C TYR A 88 -11.68 -1.54 -11.92
N THR A 89 -10.59 -0.81 -11.67
CA THR A 89 -9.40 -1.38 -11.01
C THR A 89 -8.97 -0.66 -9.74
N GLU A 90 -9.36 0.61 -9.55
CA GLU A 90 -8.85 1.43 -8.46
C GLU A 90 -9.24 0.86 -7.09
N ALA A 91 -10.46 0.32 -6.95
CA ALA A 91 -10.91 -0.33 -5.72
C ALA A 91 -9.99 -1.49 -5.31
N THR A 92 -9.65 -2.38 -6.25
CA THR A 92 -8.74 -3.50 -6.01
C THR A 92 -7.32 -3.02 -5.72
N LEU A 93 -6.84 -2.00 -6.43
CA LEU A 93 -5.51 -1.43 -6.20
C LEU A 93 -5.41 -0.80 -4.80
N ARG A 94 -6.42 -0.03 -4.39
CA ARG A 94 -6.54 0.60 -3.06
C ARG A 94 -6.54 -0.45 -1.96
N GLN A 95 -7.36 -1.49 -2.10
CA GLN A 95 -7.39 -2.61 -1.14
C GLN A 95 -6.03 -3.30 -1.03
N LYS A 96 -5.36 -3.56 -2.16
CA LYS A 96 -4.02 -4.17 -2.16
C LYS A 96 -2.98 -3.29 -1.46
N LYS A 97 -2.96 -1.99 -1.78
CA LYS A 97 -2.07 -1.00 -1.14
C LYS A 97 -2.30 -0.90 0.37
N GLN A 98 -3.56 -0.88 0.79
CA GLN A 98 -3.93 -0.87 2.21
C GLN A 98 -3.49 -2.16 2.91
N ALA A 99 -3.73 -3.34 2.30
CA ALA A 99 -3.31 -4.62 2.87
C ALA A 99 -1.79 -4.71 3.04
N HIS A 100 -1.02 -4.19 2.09
CA HIS A 100 0.44 -4.11 2.18
C HIS A 100 0.90 -3.21 3.33
N ALA A 101 0.34 -2.01 3.46
CA ALA A 101 0.66 -1.10 4.56
C ALA A 101 0.32 -1.70 5.93
N ILE A 102 -0.81 -2.42 6.05
CA ILE A 102 -1.18 -3.16 7.26
C ILE A 102 -0.17 -4.27 7.56
N SER A 103 0.23 -5.05 6.55
CA SER A 103 1.24 -6.10 6.70
C SER A 103 2.57 -5.55 7.19
N MET A 104 3.08 -4.47 6.57
CA MET A 104 4.29 -3.78 7.03
C MET A 104 4.18 -3.32 8.48
N ARG A 105 3.05 -2.71 8.85
CA ARG A 105 2.79 -2.25 10.22
C ARG A 105 2.78 -3.41 11.23
N ILE A 106 2.21 -4.57 10.87
CA ILE A 106 2.23 -5.77 11.71
C ILE A 106 3.68 -6.23 11.92
N HIS A 107 4.45 -6.37 10.84
CA HIS A 107 5.86 -6.80 10.91
C HIS A 107 6.72 -5.87 11.77
N LEU A 108 6.56 -4.55 11.61
CA LEU A 108 7.27 -3.54 12.39
C LEU A 108 6.93 -3.58 13.88
N LYS A 109 5.67 -3.88 14.22
CA LYS A 109 5.21 -3.98 15.62
C LYS A 109 5.56 -5.31 16.27
N SER A 110 5.67 -6.40 15.50
CA SER A 110 6.01 -7.72 16.03
C SER A 110 7.50 -7.92 16.27
N SER A 111 8.35 -7.05 15.70
CA SER A 111 9.79 -7.07 15.91
C SER A 111 10.15 -6.18 17.10
N ASP A 112 10.68 -6.76 18.17
CA ASP A 112 11.13 -6.00 19.35
C ASP A 112 12.56 -5.44 19.18
N ASP A 113 13.41 -6.18 18.47
CA ASP A 113 14.83 -5.85 18.25
C ASP A 113 15.12 -5.13 16.93
N GLY A 114 14.06 -4.88 16.14
CA GLY A 114 14.16 -4.24 14.82
C GLY A 114 14.59 -5.18 13.70
N VAL A 115 14.73 -6.48 13.98
CA VAL A 115 14.96 -7.51 12.96
C VAL A 115 13.61 -8.08 12.51
N ILE A 116 13.37 -8.05 11.20
CA ILE A 116 12.16 -8.56 10.57
C ILE A 116 12.55 -9.63 9.56
N ASP A 117 12.03 -10.85 9.75
CA ASP A 117 12.15 -11.93 8.77
C ASP A 117 10.92 -11.91 7.84
N LEU A 118 11.18 -11.94 6.54
CA LEU A 118 10.20 -11.87 5.48
C LEU A 118 10.43 -13.04 4.54
N ASP A 119 9.40 -13.85 4.31
CA ASP A 119 9.38 -14.71 3.14
C ASP A 119 9.20 -13.88 1.85
N HIS A 120 9.21 -14.56 0.71
CA HIS A 120 9.06 -13.93 -0.58
C HIS A 120 7.74 -13.15 -0.74
N ASP A 121 6.64 -13.65 -0.20
CA ASP A 121 5.33 -13.02 -0.33
C ASP A 121 5.22 -11.76 0.53
N ASN A 122 5.72 -11.82 1.77
CA ASN A 122 5.81 -10.67 2.65
C ASN A 122 6.79 -9.63 2.12
N ALA A 123 7.92 -10.02 1.54
CA ALA A 123 8.83 -9.08 0.88
C ALA A 123 8.14 -8.34 -0.29
N ASN A 124 7.27 -9.01 -1.05
CA ASN A 124 6.47 -8.36 -2.09
C ASN A 124 5.45 -7.37 -1.52
N ALA A 125 4.89 -7.63 -0.34
CA ALA A 125 4.04 -6.65 0.34
C ALA A 125 4.82 -5.36 0.67
N TRP A 126 6.08 -5.48 1.10
CA TRP A 126 6.96 -4.34 1.37
C TRP A 126 7.37 -3.57 0.09
N LEU A 127 7.54 -4.25 -1.05
CA LEU A 127 7.83 -3.60 -2.34
C LEU A 127 6.58 -2.95 -2.97
N GLY A 128 5.42 -3.51 -2.67
CA GLY A 128 4.16 -3.10 -3.27
C GLY A 128 3.39 -2.06 -2.47
N ALA A 129 3.86 -1.65 -1.29
CA ALA A 129 3.27 -0.57 -0.49
C ALA A 129 3.35 0.77 -1.20
#